data_AF-A0A811K6F1-F1
#
_entry.id   AF-A0A811K6F1-F1
#
_cell.length_a   1.000
_cell.length_b   1.000
_cell.length_c   1.000
_cell.angle_alpha   90.00
_cell.angle_beta   90.00
_cell.angle_gamma   90.00
#
_symmetry.space_group_name_H-M   'P 1'
#
loop_
_entity.id
_entity.type
_entity.pdbx_description
1 polymer ?
#
loop_
_entity_poly.entity_id
_entity_poly.type
_entity_poly.pdbx_seq_one_letter_code
_entity_poly.pdbx_strand_id
1 'polypeptide(L)'
;MAASRRYQSVMIVDPWEFRGFCFRGEGRRNVVVSAKHQNEDMRIVWRLTKDKRARIVALNSNSELLLKYIKSYVLPLLNSNFFCEPQLVKIHFEDMIHIAKVPLLPHNQKVDSFSELRDNIRFPLSLFPLDYRSRSEFGIFFSDWSLDNVLPVLDENPFISALQMPDATRMPKKIFNSLVMYGPTITVEIKPKQGFYQKHPGVNVSFCNNCILQLEKTQSKEFCKMYDYCPLELFSGDFNRMMNALISLFKNPHRNLRLFRDGDCVYDDHVDFSDLCRFQNQLFPGQEDSLNVLLSLVRFVAEQTVLLYNYFK
;
A
#
# COMPACT_ATOMS: atom_id res chain seq x y z
N MET A 1 -37.42 -6.50 17.18
CA MET A 1 -36.53 -7.56 17.69
C MET A 1 -35.09 -7.06 17.59
N ALA A 2 -34.48 -6.76 18.73
CA ALA A 2 -33.11 -6.26 18.79
C ALA A 2 -32.15 -7.38 18.39
N ALA A 3 -31.54 -7.27 17.21
CA ALA A 3 -30.45 -8.15 16.82
C ALA A 3 -29.29 -7.92 17.80
N SER A 4 -29.03 -8.92 18.63
CA SER A 4 -27.83 -9.06 19.45
C SER A 4 -26.60 -8.76 18.58
N ARG A 5 -26.03 -7.56 18.72
CA ARG A 5 -24.68 -7.25 18.24
C ARG A 5 -23.72 -8.17 19.00
N ARG A 6 -23.45 -9.35 18.45
CA ARG A 6 -22.28 -10.14 18.87
C ARG A 6 -21.08 -9.22 18.66
N TYR A 7 -20.50 -8.71 19.74
CA TYR A 7 -19.16 -8.14 19.70
C TYR A 7 -18.25 -9.26 19.19
N GLN A 8 -17.88 -9.24 17.90
CA GLN A 8 -16.78 -10.05 17.42
C GLN A 8 -15.56 -9.59 18.23
N SER A 9 -14.98 -10.52 19.00
CA SER A 9 -13.73 -10.26 19.72
C SER A 9 -12.68 -9.83 18.70
N VAL A 10 -12.14 -8.62 18.86
CA VAL A 10 -11.06 -8.13 18.01
C VAL A 10 -9.85 -9.03 18.21
N MET A 11 -9.29 -9.53 17.11
CA MET A 11 -8.12 -10.42 17.14
C MET A 11 -6.90 -9.67 17.70
N ILE A 12 -6.26 -10.27 18.69
CA ILE A 12 -4.95 -9.82 19.18
C ILE A 12 -3.91 -10.61 18.40
N VAL A 13 -2.97 -9.90 17.80
CA VAL A 13 -1.88 -10.47 17.01
C VAL A 13 -0.72 -10.79 17.93
N ASP A 14 -0.21 -12.01 17.84
CA ASP A 14 1.09 -12.38 18.36
C ASP A 14 2.13 -12.34 17.21
N PRO A 15 3.05 -11.35 17.20
CA PRO A 15 4.05 -11.26 16.13
C PRO A 15 5.03 -12.44 16.08
N TRP A 16 5.12 -13.25 17.14
CA TRP A 16 5.92 -14.47 17.16
C TRP A 16 5.37 -15.57 16.25
N GLU A 17 4.11 -15.48 15.80
CA GLU A 17 3.54 -16.39 14.80
C GLU A 17 3.99 -16.07 13.36
N PHE A 18 4.73 -14.97 13.18
CA PHE A 18 5.12 -14.44 11.88
C PHE A 18 6.64 -14.46 11.67
N ARG A 19 7.02 -14.33 10.39
CA ARG A 19 8.38 -14.29 9.87
C ARG A 19 8.47 -13.47 8.60
N GLY A 20 9.68 -13.17 8.14
CA GLY A 20 9.91 -12.52 6.85
C GLY A 20 9.21 -11.15 6.74
N PHE A 21 9.38 -10.33 7.78
CA PHE A 21 8.84 -8.98 7.87
C PHE A 21 9.53 -8.08 6.85
N CYS A 22 8.77 -7.26 6.12
CA CYS A 22 9.36 -6.31 5.20
C CYS A 22 8.52 -5.05 5.03
N PHE A 23 9.19 -3.95 4.70
CA PHE A 23 8.51 -2.71 4.38
C PHE A 23 7.80 -2.87 3.03
N ARG A 24 6.49 -2.63 3.01
CA ARG A 24 5.68 -2.77 1.79
C ARG A 24 5.41 -1.43 1.10
N GLY A 25 5.34 -0.35 1.88
CA GLY A 25 5.19 0.99 1.36
C GLY A 25 4.55 1.94 2.35
N GLU A 26 4.54 3.21 1.99
CA GLU A 26 3.89 4.24 2.79
C GLU A 26 3.14 5.24 1.94
N GLY A 27 2.18 5.91 2.58
CA GLY A 27 1.56 7.11 2.06
C GLY A 27 1.57 8.20 3.12
N ARG A 28 0.95 9.34 2.81
CA ARG A 28 0.87 10.50 3.74
C ARG A 28 0.17 10.20 5.07
N ARG A 29 -0.62 9.12 5.14
CA ARG A 29 -1.49 8.81 6.28
C ARG A 29 -1.18 7.48 6.94
N ASN A 30 -0.46 6.58 6.27
CA ASN A 30 -0.28 5.21 6.75
C ASN A 30 1.05 4.67 6.29
N VAL A 31 1.53 3.70 7.06
CA VAL A 31 2.66 2.84 6.71
C VAL A 31 2.17 1.40 6.64
N VAL A 32 2.75 0.61 5.75
CA VAL A 32 2.34 -0.78 5.51
C VAL A 32 3.54 -1.70 5.75
N VAL A 33 3.36 -2.62 6.69
CA VAL A 33 4.33 -3.66 7.01
C VAL A 33 3.77 -5.01 6.56
N SER A 34 4.55 -5.78 5.81
CA SER A 34 4.19 -7.12 5.38
C SER A 34 4.83 -8.16 6.31
N ALA A 35 4.11 -9.23 6.59
CA ALA A 35 4.57 -10.35 7.42
C ALA A 35 4.05 -11.68 6.85
N LYS A 36 4.88 -12.73 6.86
CA LYS A 36 4.49 -14.07 6.44
C LYS A 36 4.22 -14.92 7.67
N HIS A 37 3.08 -15.60 7.72
CA HIS A 37 2.81 -16.54 8.80
C HIS A 37 3.84 -17.68 8.79
N GLN A 38 4.22 -18.22 9.96
CA GLN A 38 5.23 -19.27 10.02
C GLN A 38 4.70 -20.60 9.45
N ASN A 39 3.46 -20.94 9.83
CA ASN A 39 2.84 -22.25 9.56
C ASN A 39 1.94 -22.23 8.31
N GLU A 40 1.59 -21.05 7.82
CA GLU A 40 0.74 -20.90 6.64
C GLU A 40 1.54 -20.27 5.50
N ASP A 41 1.21 -20.62 4.26
CA ASP A 41 1.81 -19.96 3.09
C ASP A 41 1.20 -18.57 2.82
N MET A 42 0.41 -18.05 3.77
CA MET A 42 -0.23 -16.75 3.68
C MET A 42 0.72 -15.64 4.12
N ARG A 43 0.79 -14.60 3.30
CA ARG A 43 1.42 -13.33 3.65
C ARG A 43 0.33 -12.30 3.83
N ILE A 44 0.42 -11.55 4.91
CA ILE A 44 -0.49 -10.46 5.25
C ILE A 44 0.27 -9.15 5.30
N VAL A 45 -0.50 -8.06 5.32
CA VAL A 45 0.01 -6.74 5.64
C VAL A 45 -0.77 -6.13 6.78
N TRP A 46 -0.06 -5.38 7.63
CA TRP A 46 -0.65 -4.47 8.59
C TRP A 46 -0.54 -3.04 8.09
N ARG A 47 -1.69 -2.39 7.95
CA ARG A 47 -1.80 -0.97 7.64
C ARG A 47 -1.90 -0.19 8.94
N LEU A 48 -0.83 0.51 9.28
CA LEU A 48 -0.68 1.29 10.51
C LEU A 48 -0.93 2.78 10.21
N THR A 49 -1.70 3.44 11.07
CA THR A 49 -1.97 4.88 10.93
C THR A 49 -0.73 5.68 11.30
N LYS A 50 -0.42 6.74 10.55
CA LYS A 50 0.67 7.67 10.85
C LYS A 50 0.15 8.96 11.47
N ASP A 51 0.92 9.52 12.40
CA ASP A 51 0.85 10.93 12.70
C ASP A 51 1.41 11.72 11.51
N LYS A 52 0.63 12.68 11.01
CA LYS A 52 1.01 13.46 9.83
C LYS A 52 2.22 14.36 10.06
N ARG A 53 2.28 14.99 11.23
CA ARG A 53 3.29 16.00 11.55
C ARG A 53 4.58 15.29 11.93
N ALA A 54 4.48 14.28 12.78
CA ALA A 54 5.63 13.55 13.28
C ALA A 54 6.13 12.45 12.32
N ARG A 55 5.33 12.05 11.33
CA ARG A 55 5.63 10.96 10.37
C ARG A 55 5.91 9.60 11.01
N ILE A 56 5.56 9.44 12.29
CA ILE A 56 5.64 8.21 13.08
C ILE A 56 4.31 7.46 13.07
N VAL A 57 4.30 6.21 13.53
CA VAL A 57 3.09 5.43 13.81
C VAL A 57 2.32 6.11 14.95
N ALA A 58 1.02 6.34 14.73
CA ALA A 58 0.17 6.99 15.72
C ALA A 58 -0.27 5.99 16.81
N LEU A 59 -0.28 6.45 18.07
CA LEU A 59 -0.87 5.69 19.19
C LEU A 59 -2.38 5.54 19.00
N ASN A 60 -3.05 6.65 18.71
CA ASN A 60 -4.48 6.69 18.45
C ASN A 60 -4.74 6.41 16.97
N SER A 61 -5.12 5.18 16.65
CA SER A 61 -5.45 4.81 15.27
C SER A 61 -6.93 5.00 14.97
N ASN A 62 -7.23 5.49 13.77
CA ASN A 62 -8.60 5.61 13.27
C ASN A 62 -9.06 4.32 12.55
N SER A 63 -8.41 3.19 12.82
CA SER A 63 -8.61 1.93 12.08
C SER A 63 -10.05 1.41 12.23
N GLU A 64 -10.63 1.49 13.42
CA GLU A 64 -12.01 1.06 13.66
C GLU A 64 -13.03 1.94 12.93
N LEU A 65 -12.88 3.26 13.01
CA LEU A 65 -13.73 4.21 12.30
C LEU A 65 -13.62 4.01 10.77
N LEU A 66 -12.40 3.79 10.27
CA LEU A 66 -12.17 3.52 8.86
C LEU A 66 -12.82 2.20 8.43
N LEU A 67 -12.72 1.14 9.23
CA LEU A 67 -13.39 -0.13 8.94
C LEU A 67 -14.91 0.04 8.90
N LYS A 68 -15.48 0.78 9.85
CA LYS A 68 -16.92 1.11 9.85
C LYS A 68 -17.32 1.87 8.59
N TYR A 69 -16.53 2.86 8.18
CA TYR A 69 -16.74 3.61 6.94
C TYR A 69 -16.70 2.70 5.71
N ILE A 70 -15.69 1.84 5.61
CA ILE A 70 -15.54 0.87 4.52
C ILE A 70 -16.78 -0.02 4.42
N LYS A 71 -17.20 -0.63 5.53
CA LYS A 71 -18.35 -1.54 5.57
C LYS A 71 -19.66 -0.83 5.22
N SER A 72 -19.82 0.41 5.68
CA SER A 72 -21.10 1.13 5.54
C SER A 72 -21.25 1.83 4.19
N TYR A 73 -20.16 2.29 3.58
CA TYR A 73 -20.21 3.18 2.42
C TYR A 73 -19.41 2.70 1.21
N VAL A 74 -18.33 1.95 1.40
CA VAL A 74 -17.46 1.52 0.28
C VAL A 74 -17.88 0.16 -0.23
N LEU A 75 -18.03 -0.82 0.66
CA LEU A 75 -18.36 -2.20 0.30
C LEU A 75 -19.68 -2.31 -0.49
N PRO A 76 -20.76 -1.56 -0.18
CA PRO A 76 -22.00 -1.62 -0.98
C PRO A 76 -21.84 -1.14 -2.44
N LEU A 77 -20.78 -0.38 -2.75
CA LEU A 77 -20.54 0.17 -4.08
C LEU A 77 -19.57 -0.69 -4.91
N LEU A 78 -18.97 -1.72 -4.32
CA LEU A 78 -17.94 -2.55 -4.94
C LEU A 78 -18.38 -4.00 -4.98
N ASN A 79 -17.99 -4.70 -6.04
CA ASN A 79 -18.16 -6.15 -6.11
C ASN A 79 -17.18 -6.82 -5.12
N SER A 80 -17.69 -7.73 -4.29
CA SER A 80 -16.92 -8.43 -3.25
C SER A 80 -15.75 -9.25 -3.81
N ASN A 81 -15.78 -9.63 -5.08
CA ASN A 81 -14.68 -10.36 -5.73
C ASN A 81 -13.44 -9.48 -5.95
N PHE A 82 -13.60 -8.15 -5.99
CA PHE A 82 -12.49 -7.20 -6.18
C PHE A 82 -12.15 -6.42 -4.91
N PHE A 83 -12.77 -6.76 -3.78
CA PHE A 83 -12.56 -6.08 -2.51
C PHE A 83 -12.24 -7.08 -1.39
N CYS A 84 -10.98 -7.08 -0.94
CA CYS A 84 -10.58 -7.82 0.25
C CYS A 84 -10.97 -7.01 1.49
N GLU A 85 -11.96 -7.50 2.25
CA GLU A 85 -12.37 -6.85 3.49
C GLU A 85 -11.22 -6.86 4.52
N PRO A 86 -10.78 -5.69 5.03
CA PRO A 86 -9.78 -5.65 6.07
C PRO A 86 -10.33 -6.14 7.40
N GLN A 87 -9.50 -6.86 8.15
CA GLN A 87 -9.79 -7.26 9.52
C GLN A 87 -9.21 -6.24 10.50
N LEU A 88 -9.99 -5.80 11.48
CA LEU A 88 -9.48 -5.03 12.60
C LEU A 88 -8.69 -5.97 13.52
N VAL A 89 -7.45 -5.61 13.80
CA VAL A 89 -6.58 -6.36 14.72
C VAL A 89 -5.96 -5.41 15.74
N LYS A 90 -5.52 -5.97 16.87
CA LYS A 90 -4.81 -5.27 17.94
C LYS A 90 -3.42 -5.88 18.10
N ILE A 91 -2.41 -5.04 18.25
CA ILE A 91 -1.03 -5.46 18.52
C ILE A 91 -0.59 -4.79 19.81
N HIS A 92 0.07 -5.54 20.70
CA HIS A 92 0.58 -4.99 21.95
C HIS A 92 1.61 -3.89 21.66
N PHE A 93 1.62 -2.82 22.45
CA PHE A 93 2.49 -1.67 22.17
C PHE A 93 3.97 -2.05 22.21
N GLU A 94 4.38 -2.94 23.12
CA GLU A 94 5.76 -3.44 23.22
C GLU A 94 6.21 -4.10 21.93
N ASP A 95 5.33 -4.86 21.28
CA ASP A 95 5.65 -5.48 20.01
C ASP A 95 5.61 -4.48 18.84
N MET A 96 4.69 -3.51 18.92
CA MET A 96 4.56 -2.46 17.92
C MET A 96 5.83 -1.60 17.82
N ILE A 97 6.57 -1.40 18.93
CA ILE A 97 7.89 -0.74 18.93
C ILE A 97 8.82 -1.43 17.93
N HIS A 98 8.82 -2.76 17.91
CA HIS A 98 9.69 -3.57 17.06
C HIS A 98 9.17 -3.66 15.62
N ILE A 99 7.86 -3.80 15.42
CA ILE A 99 7.25 -3.79 14.07
C ILE A 99 7.47 -2.45 13.38
N ALA A 100 7.39 -1.33 14.11
CA ALA A 100 7.60 0.01 13.56
C ALA A 100 9.06 0.33 13.23
N LYS A 101 10.00 -0.60 13.42
CA LYS A 101 11.36 -0.52 12.87
C LYS A 101 11.39 -0.88 11.38
N VAL A 102 10.49 -1.76 10.95
CA VAL A 102 10.45 -2.28 9.57
C VAL A 102 10.41 -1.19 8.50
N PRO A 103 9.65 -0.08 8.63
CA PRO A 103 9.63 0.97 7.62
C PRO A 103 10.94 1.75 7.45
N LEU A 104 11.88 1.62 8.39
CA LEU A 104 13.20 2.24 8.30
C LEU A 104 14.23 1.36 7.60
N LEU A 105 13.86 0.12 7.26
CA LEU A 105 14.73 -0.79 6.56
C LEU A 105 14.92 -0.37 5.10
N PRO A 106 16.11 -0.64 4.52
CA PRO A 106 16.33 -0.59 3.08
C PRO A 106 15.24 -1.25 2.25
N HIS A 107 15.05 -0.74 1.04
CA HIS A 107 14.04 -1.23 0.12
C HIS A 107 14.19 -2.73 -0.17
N ASN A 108 13.08 -3.47 -0.17
CA ASN A 108 13.01 -4.93 -0.30
C ASN A 108 13.75 -5.76 0.78
N GLN A 109 14.34 -5.14 1.80
CA GLN A 109 14.96 -5.90 2.89
C GLN A 109 13.89 -6.66 3.69
N LYS A 110 14.18 -7.93 3.95
CA LYS A 110 13.36 -8.84 4.76
C LYS A 110 14.08 -9.13 6.07
N VAL A 111 13.32 -9.21 7.15
CA VAL A 111 13.78 -9.65 8.47
C VAL A 111 13.13 -10.99 8.76
N ASP A 112 13.93 -12.02 8.96
CA ASP A 112 13.45 -13.39 8.89
C ASP A 112 12.64 -13.79 10.12
N SER A 113 12.85 -13.14 11.27
CA SER A 113 12.10 -13.45 12.49
C SER A 113 11.75 -12.21 13.32
N PHE A 114 10.77 -12.36 14.20
CA PHE A 114 10.43 -11.30 15.15
C PHE A 114 11.56 -11.09 16.19
N SER A 115 12.25 -12.16 16.60
CA SER A 115 13.42 -12.06 17.48
C SER A 115 14.51 -11.16 16.91
N GLU A 116 14.74 -11.23 15.60
CA GLU A 116 15.71 -10.38 14.90
C GLU A 116 15.28 -8.91 14.91
N LEU A 117 13.98 -8.60 14.75
CA LEU A 117 13.45 -7.23 14.91
C LEU A 117 13.64 -6.67 16.33
N ARG A 118 13.69 -7.54 17.34
CA ARG A 118 13.93 -7.13 18.74
C ARG A 118 15.38 -6.76 19.02
N ASP A 119 16.31 -7.13 18.16
CA ASP A 119 17.71 -6.74 18.28
C ASP A 119 17.86 -5.22 18.10
N ASN A 120 18.05 -4.51 19.22
CA ASN A 120 18.23 -3.06 19.25
C ASN A 120 19.63 -2.62 18.82
N ILE A 121 20.61 -3.54 18.76
CA ILE A 121 21.93 -3.26 18.21
C ILE A 121 21.81 -3.21 16.69
N ARG A 122 21.13 -4.20 16.11
CA ARG A 122 20.94 -4.29 14.66
C ARG A 122 19.92 -3.29 14.12
N PHE A 123 18.82 -3.08 14.84
CA PHE A 123 17.76 -2.14 14.46
C PHE A 123 17.51 -1.15 15.60
N PRO A 124 18.33 -0.09 15.71
CA PRO A 124 18.27 0.85 16.83
C PRO A 124 17.12 1.86 16.75
N LEU A 125 16.57 2.08 15.55
CA LEU A 125 15.56 3.11 15.31
C LEU A 125 14.17 2.49 15.09
N SER A 126 13.14 3.17 15.59
CA SER A 126 11.74 2.82 15.39
C SER A 126 10.92 4.06 15.03
N LEU A 127 9.94 3.89 14.13
CA LEU A 127 8.89 4.88 13.88
C LEU A 127 7.76 4.80 14.90
N PHE A 128 7.92 4.08 16.01
CA PHE A 128 6.95 4.13 17.11
C PHE A 128 7.31 5.27 18.08
N PRO A 129 6.33 5.89 18.76
CA PRO A 129 6.58 6.98 19.69
C PRO A 129 7.22 6.52 21.02
N LEU A 130 8.43 5.93 21.03
CA LEU A 130 9.15 5.59 22.28
C LEU A 130 10.69 5.78 22.21
N ASP A 131 11.18 6.42 23.29
CA ASP A 131 12.53 6.78 23.77
C ASP A 131 13.34 7.96 23.15
N TYR A 132 13.78 8.84 24.07
CA TYR A 132 14.43 10.16 23.95
C TYR A 132 15.97 10.06 24.06
N ARG A 133 16.52 8.90 24.42
CA ARG A 133 17.93 8.78 24.88
C ARG A 133 19.01 8.56 23.82
N SER A 134 18.67 8.45 22.53
CA SER A 134 19.67 8.34 21.43
C SER A 134 19.57 9.46 20.37
N ARG A 135 18.79 10.51 20.63
CA ARG A 135 18.35 11.48 19.61
C ARG A 135 19.17 12.77 19.49
N SER A 136 20.37 12.85 20.09
CA SER A 136 21.27 14.01 19.91
C SER A 136 22.05 14.02 18.59
N GLU A 137 22.08 12.93 17.82
CA GLU A 137 22.93 12.85 16.62
C GLU A 137 22.23 13.10 15.27
N PHE A 138 20.89 13.09 15.20
CA PHE A 138 20.18 13.05 13.89
C PHE A 138 19.10 14.13 13.66
N GLY A 139 19.03 15.18 14.49
CA GLY A 139 18.39 16.45 14.10
C GLY A 139 16.87 16.46 13.85
N ILE A 140 16.10 15.51 14.37
CA ILE A 140 14.63 15.51 14.27
C ILE A 140 14.02 15.86 15.64
N PHE A 141 13.52 17.09 15.78
CA PHE A 141 12.90 17.59 17.02
C PHE A 141 11.39 17.30 17.03
N PHE A 142 10.88 16.67 18.10
CA PHE A 142 9.45 16.58 18.40
C PHE A 142 9.22 16.96 19.86
N SER A 143 8.85 18.23 20.11
CA SER A 143 8.63 18.79 21.45
C SER A 143 7.40 18.26 22.18
N ASP A 144 6.43 17.65 21.46
CA ASP A 144 5.09 17.38 21.99
C ASP A 144 4.86 15.95 22.52
N TRP A 145 5.88 15.07 22.50
CA TRP A 145 5.73 13.64 22.84
C TRP A 145 6.61 13.23 24.05
N SER A 146 6.48 13.95 25.17
CA SER A 146 7.14 13.56 26.43
C SER A 146 6.55 12.26 26.99
N LEU A 147 7.40 11.45 27.63
CA LEU A 147 7.05 10.15 28.23
C LEU A 147 5.86 10.29 29.21
N ASP A 148 5.81 11.41 29.93
CA ASP A 148 4.77 11.74 30.92
C ASP A 148 3.37 11.86 30.31
N ASN A 149 3.25 12.17 29.01
CA ASN A 149 1.98 12.28 28.30
C ASN A 149 1.55 10.98 27.60
N VAL A 150 2.47 10.03 27.44
CA VAL A 150 2.26 8.79 26.65
C VAL A 150 1.98 7.59 27.56
N LEU A 151 2.67 7.48 28.69
CA LEU A 151 2.52 6.35 29.62
C LEU A 151 1.08 6.18 30.14
N PRO A 152 0.35 7.24 30.55
CA PRO A 152 -1.02 7.08 31.04
C PRO A 152 -1.99 6.52 29.98
N VAL A 153 -1.76 6.85 28.70
CA VAL A 153 -2.60 6.36 27.58
C VAL A 153 -2.33 4.89 27.30
N LEU A 154 -1.08 4.44 27.46
CA LEU A 154 -0.68 3.05 27.28
C LEU A 154 -1.10 2.17 28.47
N ASP A 155 -1.14 2.72 29.68
CA ASP A 155 -1.60 2.02 30.88
C ASP A 155 -3.10 1.69 30.82
N GLU A 156 -3.92 2.56 30.22
CA GLU A 156 -5.37 2.32 30.04
C GLU A 156 -5.68 1.38 28.87
N ASN A 157 -4.86 1.39 27.81
CA ASN A 157 -5.03 0.50 26.65
C ASN A 157 -3.68 0.16 26.01
N PRO A 158 -3.10 -1.01 26.32
CA PRO A 158 -1.77 -1.38 25.83
C PRO A 158 -1.77 -1.87 24.38
N PHE A 159 -2.87 -1.69 23.65
CA PHE A 159 -3.02 -2.20 22.29
C PHE A 159 -3.19 -1.10 21.24
N ILE A 160 -2.41 -1.22 20.17
CA ILE A 160 -2.52 -0.38 18.98
C ILE A 160 -3.34 -1.12 17.93
N SER A 161 -4.38 -0.46 17.40
CA SER A 161 -5.25 -1.07 16.39
C SER A 161 -4.72 -0.87 14.97
N ALA A 162 -4.72 -1.93 14.17
CA ALA A 162 -4.29 -1.95 12.78
C ALA A 162 -5.37 -2.58 11.88
N LEU A 163 -5.27 -2.35 10.57
CA LEU A 163 -6.04 -3.12 9.59
C LEU A 163 -5.14 -4.19 8.97
N GLN A 164 -5.54 -5.44 9.12
CA GLN A 164 -4.89 -6.60 8.51
C GLN A 164 -5.60 -6.97 7.20
N MET A 165 -4.84 -7.27 6.16
CA MET A 165 -5.35 -7.78 4.89
C MET A 165 -4.32 -8.70 4.23
N PRO A 166 -4.72 -9.60 3.31
CA PRO A 166 -3.77 -10.35 2.49
C PRO A 166 -2.80 -9.41 1.76
N ASP A 167 -1.54 -9.83 1.64
CA ASP A 167 -0.56 -9.08 0.85
C ASP A 167 -0.84 -9.29 -0.63
N ALA A 168 -1.52 -8.32 -1.26
CA ALA A 168 -1.89 -8.36 -2.68
C ALA A 168 -0.69 -8.47 -3.64
N THR A 169 0.55 -8.27 -3.16
CA THR A 169 1.77 -8.41 -3.97
C THR A 169 2.25 -9.85 -4.10
N ARG A 170 1.60 -10.81 -3.41
CA ARG A 170 1.90 -12.23 -3.49
C ARG A 170 0.63 -13.06 -3.51
N MET A 171 0.52 -13.97 -4.47
CA MET A 171 -0.53 -14.98 -4.45
C MET A 171 -0.10 -16.17 -3.58
N PRO A 172 -0.99 -16.73 -2.75
CA PRO A 172 -0.74 -18.01 -2.10
C PRO A 172 -0.45 -19.10 -3.14
N LYS A 173 0.51 -19.99 -2.89
CA LYS A 173 0.81 -21.07 -3.85
C LYS A 173 -0.33 -22.08 -3.98
N LYS A 174 -1.10 -22.26 -2.90
CA LYS A 174 -2.30 -23.10 -2.85
C LYS A 174 -3.51 -22.20 -2.85
N ILE A 175 -4.14 -22.01 -4.01
CA ILE A 175 -5.37 -21.20 -4.14
C ILE A 175 -6.60 -22.09 -3.93
N PHE A 176 -6.55 -23.33 -4.42
CA PHE A 176 -7.56 -24.35 -4.22
C PHE A 176 -6.91 -25.67 -3.82
N ASN A 177 -7.65 -26.56 -3.14
CA ASN A 177 -7.13 -27.87 -2.72
C ASN A 177 -6.56 -28.71 -3.88
N SER A 178 -6.97 -28.42 -5.13
CA SER A 178 -6.53 -29.09 -6.34
C SER A 178 -5.61 -28.26 -7.25
N LEU A 179 -5.36 -26.98 -6.95
CA LEU A 179 -4.58 -26.09 -7.83
C LEU A 179 -3.40 -25.48 -7.10
N VAL A 180 -2.21 -25.93 -7.48
CA VAL A 180 -0.92 -25.36 -7.06
C VAL A 180 -0.43 -24.44 -8.16
N MET A 181 -0.24 -23.16 -7.84
CA MET A 181 0.37 -22.21 -8.76
C MET A 181 1.89 -22.34 -8.70
N TYR A 182 2.51 -22.48 -9.87
CA TYR A 182 3.95 -22.49 -10.05
C TYR A 182 4.41 -21.20 -10.72
N GLY A 183 5.58 -20.70 -10.31
CA GLY A 183 6.18 -19.50 -10.87
C GLY A 183 6.06 -18.26 -9.98
N PRO A 184 6.65 -17.13 -10.42
CA PRO A 184 6.63 -15.88 -9.68
C PRO A 184 5.25 -15.22 -9.71
N THR A 185 4.90 -14.50 -8.65
CA THR A 185 3.76 -13.56 -8.70
C THR A 185 4.22 -12.21 -9.24
N ILE A 186 3.63 -11.76 -10.34
CA ILE A 186 3.80 -10.38 -10.83
C ILE A 186 2.56 -9.57 -10.44
N THR A 187 2.78 -8.44 -9.77
CA THR A 187 1.70 -7.53 -9.35
C THR A 187 1.90 -6.16 -9.94
N VAL A 188 0.82 -5.58 -10.47
CA VAL A 188 0.78 -4.22 -11.00
C VAL A 188 -0.12 -3.38 -10.12
N GLU A 189 0.45 -2.43 -9.38
CA GLU A 189 -0.31 -1.46 -8.60
C GLU A 189 -0.51 -0.19 -9.42
N ILE A 190 -1.76 0.18 -9.69
CA ILE A 190 -2.12 1.41 -10.41
C ILE A 190 -2.95 2.31 -9.49
N LYS A 191 -2.58 3.59 -9.41
CA LYS A 191 -3.40 4.65 -8.81
C LYS A 191 -4.04 5.50 -9.91
N PRO A 192 -5.24 5.14 -10.39
CA PRO A 192 -5.76 5.60 -11.68
C PRO A 192 -6.22 7.06 -11.70
N LYS A 193 -6.43 7.67 -10.52
CA LYS A 193 -6.98 9.04 -10.38
C LYS A 193 -8.39 9.16 -10.96
N GLN A 194 -8.88 10.39 -11.15
CA GLN A 194 -10.26 10.67 -11.54
C GLN A 194 -10.46 10.52 -13.05
N GLY A 195 -11.29 9.58 -13.47
CA GLY A 195 -11.60 9.24 -14.87
C GLY A 195 -12.73 10.05 -15.52
N PHE A 196 -13.09 11.22 -15.02
CA PHE A 196 -14.15 12.07 -15.57
C PHE A 196 -13.83 13.56 -15.41
N TYR A 197 -14.45 14.42 -16.22
CA TYR A 197 -14.30 15.88 -16.10
C TYR A 197 -15.04 16.43 -14.89
N GLN A 198 -14.43 17.37 -14.18
CA GLN A 198 -15.15 18.14 -13.17
C GLN A 198 -16.13 19.08 -13.88
N LYS A 199 -17.40 19.02 -13.48
CA LYS A 199 -18.42 19.95 -13.94
C LYS A 199 -18.75 20.90 -12.80
N HIS A 200 -18.35 22.15 -12.93
CA HIS A 200 -18.72 23.22 -12.00
C HIS A 200 -19.59 24.23 -12.75
N PRO A 201 -20.75 24.64 -12.21
CA PRO A 201 -21.58 25.67 -12.84
C PRO A 201 -20.75 26.93 -13.14
N GLY A 202 -20.79 27.40 -14.38
CA GLY A 202 -20.07 28.61 -14.81
C GLY A 202 -18.56 28.44 -15.05
N VAL A 203 -17.99 27.24 -14.86
CA VAL A 203 -16.57 26.98 -15.11
C VAL A 203 -16.41 25.85 -16.12
N ASN A 204 -15.91 26.19 -17.30
CA ASN A 204 -15.59 25.21 -18.35
C ASN A 204 -14.07 24.99 -18.40
N VAL A 205 -13.61 23.82 -17.96
CA VAL A 205 -12.19 23.45 -18.00
C VAL A 205 -12.00 22.31 -18.99
N SER A 206 -11.20 22.54 -20.03
CA SER A 206 -10.93 21.58 -21.11
C SER A 206 -9.96 20.46 -20.71
N PHE A 207 -9.43 20.49 -19.49
CA PHE A 207 -8.44 19.54 -18.99
C PHE A 207 -9.00 18.72 -17.83
N CYS A 208 -8.54 17.47 -17.71
CA CYS A 208 -8.89 16.66 -16.55
C CYS A 208 -8.16 17.16 -15.29
N ASN A 209 -8.72 16.87 -14.12
CA ASN A 209 -8.16 17.30 -12.83
C ASN A 209 -6.71 16.82 -12.62
N ASN A 210 -6.37 15.60 -13.08
CA ASN A 210 -4.98 15.11 -12.99
C ASN A 210 -4.01 15.97 -13.81
N CYS A 211 -4.36 16.34 -15.05
CA CYS A 211 -3.51 17.16 -15.91
C CYS A 211 -3.29 18.56 -15.32
N ILE A 212 -4.35 19.18 -14.79
CA ILE A 212 -4.25 20.48 -14.11
C ILE A 212 -3.32 20.39 -12.89
N LEU A 213 -3.51 19.38 -12.04
CA LEU A 213 -2.68 19.17 -10.87
C LEU A 213 -1.22 18.83 -11.22
N GLN A 214 -0.93 18.30 -12.41
CA GLN A 214 0.47 18.11 -12.83
C GLN A 214 1.15 19.43 -13.12
N LEU A 215 0.48 20.39 -13.76
CA LEU A 215 1.04 21.72 -14.04
C LEU A 215 1.49 22.43 -12.75
N GLU A 216 0.72 22.26 -11.67
CA GLU A 216 1.08 22.78 -10.35
C GLU A 216 2.26 22.00 -9.75
N LYS A 217 2.22 20.66 -9.76
CA LYS A 217 3.30 19.82 -9.23
C LYS A 217 4.63 20.01 -9.93
N THR A 218 4.64 20.33 -11.21
CA THR A 218 5.88 20.53 -11.99
C THR A 218 6.68 21.75 -11.53
N GLN A 219 6.08 22.61 -10.71
CA GLN A 219 6.79 23.69 -10.02
C GLN A 219 7.60 23.19 -8.81
N SER A 220 7.38 21.95 -8.37
CA SER A 220 8.11 21.32 -7.26
C SER A 220 9.25 20.43 -7.74
N LYS A 221 10.33 20.35 -6.96
CA LYS A 221 11.48 19.47 -7.25
C LYS A 221 11.11 17.98 -7.29
N GLU A 222 10.07 17.56 -6.55
CA GLU A 222 9.63 16.17 -6.49
C GLU A 222 8.95 15.67 -7.78
N PHE A 223 8.47 16.58 -8.64
CA PHE A 223 7.73 16.23 -9.86
C PHE A 223 8.16 17.10 -11.05
N CYS A 224 9.46 17.32 -11.21
CA CYS A 224 10.01 18.24 -12.22
C CYS A 224 9.74 17.84 -13.69
N LYS A 225 9.20 16.64 -13.93
CA LYS A 225 8.87 16.13 -15.26
C LYS A 225 7.35 15.94 -15.39
N MET A 226 6.77 16.48 -16.45
CA MET A 226 5.40 16.17 -16.87
C MET A 226 5.35 14.72 -17.37
N TYR A 227 4.26 14.02 -17.06
CA TYR A 227 3.95 12.72 -17.69
C TYR A 227 2.73 12.82 -18.60
N ASP A 228 2.68 11.94 -19.60
CA ASP A 228 1.59 11.91 -20.59
C ASP A 228 0.40 11.06 -20.13
N TYR A 229 0.36 10.66 -18.86
CA TYR A 229 -0.74 9.86 -18.33
C TYR A 229 -2.01 10.69 -18.13
N CYS A 230 -3.08 10.31 -18.85
CA CYS A 230 -4.41 10.87 -18.70
C CYS A 230 -5.42 9.81 -18.18
N PRO A 231 -6.03 10.00 -17.00
CA PRO A 231 -7.07 9.10 -16.51
C PRO A 231 -8.28 8.97 -17.44
N LEU A 232 -8.64 10.03 -18.17
CA LEU A 232 -9.76 9.98 -19.12
C LEU A 232 -9.51 8.99 -20.26
N GLU A 233 -8.24 8.76 -20.62
CA GLU A 233 -7.87 7.76 -21.61
C GLU A 233 -7.94 6.34 -21.02
N LEU A 234 -7.46 6.15 -19.78
CA LEU A 234 -7.54 4.87 -19.08
C LEU A 234 -9.00 4.41 -18.86
N PHE A 235 -9.92 5.34 -18.58
CA PHE A 235 -11.34 5.06 -18.38
C PHE A 235 -12.19 5.25 -19.65
N SER A 236 -11.57 5.39 -20.83
CA SER A 236 -12.29 5.72 -22.07
C SER A 236 -13.15 4.60 -22.64
N GLY A 237 -12.82 3.34 -22.33
CA GLY A 237 -13.35 2.17 -23.04
C GLY A 237 -12.82 2.03 -24.48
N ASP A 238 -11.98 2.96 -24.96
CA ASP A 238 -11.31 2.86 -26.24
C ASP A 238 -9.95 2.18 -26.07
N PHE A 239 -9.76 1.08 -26.81
CA PHE A 239 -8.59 0.21 -26.71
C PHE A 239 -7.27 0.98 -26.84
N ASN A 240 -7.17 1.85 -27.86
CA ASN A 240 -5.93 2.53 -28.19
C ASN A 240 -5.60 3.59 -27.14
N ARG A 241 -6.61 4.34 -26.69
CA ARG A 241 -6.45 5.33 -25.62
C ARG A 241 -6.08 4.69 -24.30
N MET A 242 -6.72 3.58 -23.93
CA MET A 242 -6.36 2.84 -22.72
C MET A 242 -4.93 2.32 -22.77
N MET A 243 -4.50 1.78 -23.91
CA MET A 243 -3.13 1.32 -24.11
C MET A 243 -2.12 2.48 -24.02
N ASN A 244 -2.41 3.61 -24.65
CA ASN A 244 -1.57 4.81 -24.57
C ASN A 244 -1.41 5.30 -23.12
N ALA A 245 -2.51 5.35 -22.35
CA ALA A 245 -2.46 5.70 -20.93
C ALA A 245 -1.56 4.75 -20.12
N LEU A 246 -1.64 3.44 -20.36
CA LEU A 246 -0.78 2.46 -19.71
C LEU A 246 0.69 2.63 -20.11
N ILE A 247 0.98 2.78 -21.40
CA ILE A 247 2.34 3.04 -21.88
C ILE A 247 2.91 4.32 -21.23
N SER A 248 2.11 5.37 -21.11
CA SER A 248 2.52 6.62 -20.44
C SER A 248 2.84 6.40 -18.96
N LEU A 249 2.07 5.58 -18.24
CA LEU A 249 2.38 5.20 -16.86
C LEU A 249 3.66 4.38 -16.75
N PHE A 250 3.86 3.42 -17.65
CA PHE A 250 5.08 2.61 -17.62
C PHE A 250 6.31 3.46 -17.96
N LYS A 251 6.22 4.41 -18.90
CA LYS A 251 7.31 5.33 -19.22
C LYS A 251 7.68 6.27 -18.07
N ASN A 252 6.68 6.75 -17.31
CA ASN A 252 6.88 7.66 -16.19
C ASN A 252 5.90 7.26 -15.06
N PRO A 253 6.28 6.37 -14.13
CA PRO A 253 5.37 5.80 -13.14
C PRO A 253 4.87 6.82 -12.12
N HIS A 254 5.69 7.83 -11.78
CA HIS A 254 5.41 8.76 -10.69
C HIS A 254 4.94 7.97 -9.44
N ARG A 255 4.04 8.54 -8.62
CA ARG A 255 3.33 7.80 -7.56
C ARG A 255 2.03 7.17 -8.05
N ASN A 256 2.00 6.73 -9.31
CA ASN A 256 0.82 6.22 -9.99
C ASN A 256 0.95 4.76 -10.44
N LEU A 257 2.16 4.23 -10.60
CA LEU A 257 2.42 2.85 -10.98
C LEU A 257 3.53 2.27 -10.10
N ARG A 258 3.35 1.04 -9.64
CA ARG A 258 4.41 0.20 -9.07
C ARG A 258 4.30 -1.23 -9.56
N LEU A 259 5.44 -1.92 -9.66
CA LEU A 259 5.48 -3.32 -10.02
C LEU A 259 6.20 -4.13 -8.96
N PHE A 260 5.64 -5.29 -8.66
CA PHE A 260 6.20 -6.21 -7.68
C PHE A 260 6.40 -7.58 -8.31
N ARG A 261 7.52 -8.22 -7.97
CA ARG A 261 7.80 -9.62 -8.26
C ARG A 261 7.98 -10.37 -6.95
N ASP A 262 7.11 -11.32 -6.67
CA ASP A 262 7.09 -12.09 -5.42
C ASP A 262 7.08 -11.21 -4.15
N GLY A 263 6.42 -10.05 -4.28
CA GLY A 263 6.35 -9.03 -3.26
C GLY A 263 7.51 -8.04 -3.24
N ASP A 264 8.59 -8.25 -3.98
CA ASP A 264 9.68 -7.27 -4.03
C ASP A 264 9.33 -6.21 -5.07
N CYS A 265 9.39 -4.92 -4.69
CA CYS A 265 9.14 -3.84 -5.63
C CYS A 265 10.34 -3.75 -6.59
N VAL A 266 10.07 -3.91 -7.88
CA VAL A 266 11.08 -3.95 -8.95
C VAL A 266 11.01 -2.73 -9.86
N TYR A 267 9.92 -1.96 -9.79
CA TYR A 267 9.73 -0.76 -10.58
C TYR A 267 8.80 0.25 -9.89
N ASP A 268 9.27 1.49 -9.80
CA ASP A 268 8.56 2.65 -9.24
C ASP A 268 9.16 3.97 -9.80
N ASP A 269 8.86 5.11 -9.18
CA ASP A 269 9.37 6.43 -9.56
C ASP A 269 10.86 6.68 -9.31
N HIS A 270 11.58 5.71 -8.76
CA HIS A 270 13.03 5.78 -8.58
C HIS A 270 13.82 5.05 -9.67
N VAL A 271 13.14 4.33 -10.56
CA VAL A 271 13.78 3.55 -11.64
C VAL A 271 13.55 4.24 -12.99
N ASP A 272 14.63 4.50 -13.72
CA ASP A 272 14.54 5.04 -15.08
C ASP A 272 14.02 3.96 -16.06
N PHE A 273 13.01 4.33 -16.85
CA PHE A 273 12.42 3.46 -17.87
C PHE A 273 13.36 3.20 -19.05
N SER A 274 14.44 3.97 -19.21
CA SER A 274 15.46 3.70 -20.24
C SER A 274 16.12 2.31 -20.10
N ASP A 275 16.01 1.67 -18.94
CA ASP A 275 16.51 0.32 -18.65
C ASP A 275 15.44 -0.77 -18.90
N LEU A 276 14.67 -0.63 -19.99
CA LEU A 276 13.60 -1.54 -20.42
C LEU A 276 14.07 -3.01 -20.51
N CYS A 277 15.30 -3.25 -20.98
CA CYS A 277 15.86 -4.59 -21.09
C CYS A 277 16.10 -5.23 -19.71
N ARG A 278 16.62 -4.48 -18.74
CA ARG A 278 16.74 -4.98 -17.36
C ARG A 278 15.37 -5.21 -16.75
N PHE A 279 14.44 -4.29 -16.97
CA PHE A 279 13.07 -4.38 -16.49
C PHE A 279 12.36 -5.63 -17.03
N GLN A 280 12.48 -5.92 -18.33
CA GLN A 280 11.96 -7.12 -18.95
C GLN A 280 12.62 -8.39 -18.40
N ASN A 281 13.96 -8.41 -18.29
CA ASN A 281 14.69 -9.53 -17.71
C ASN A 281 14.35 -9.77 -16.22
N GLN A 282 14.00 -8.73 -15.46
CA GLN A 282 13.61 -8.86 -14.06
C GLN A 282 12.22 -9.45 -13.90
N LEU A 283 11.27 -9.14 -14.79
CA LEU A 283 9.92 -9.68 -14.74
C LEU A 283 9.81 -11.05 -15.41
N PHE A 284 10.45 -11.21 -16.58
CA PHE A 284 10.37 -12.38 -17.44
C PHE A 284 11.77 -12.74 -17.99
N PRO A 285 12.62 -13.37 -17.17
CA PRO A 285 13.99 -13.71 -17.58
C PRO A 285 14.00 -14.58 -18.85
N GLY A 286 14.70 -14.13 -19.90
CA GLY A 286 14.89 -14.89 -21.14
C GLY A 286 13.66 -14.96 -22.06
N GLN A 287 12.65 -14.10 -21.87
CA GLN A 287 11.50 -14.02 -22.76
C GLN A 287 11.44 -12.67 -23.49
N GLU A 288 11.41 -12.72 -24.82
CA GLU A 288 11.16 -11.56 -25.68
C GLU A 288 9.64 -11.17 -25.64
N ASP A 289 9.33 -9.90 -25.94
CA ASP A 289 7.96 -9.33 -25.97
C ASP A 289 7.07 -9.42 -24.71
N SER A 290 7.58 -9.84 -23.55
CA SER A 290 6.76 -10.06 -22.35
C SER A 290 6.12 -8.79 -21.78
N LEU A 291 6.69 -7.62 -22.04
CA LEU A 291 6.08 -6.35 -21.63
C LEU A 291 4.79 -6.05 -22.41
N ASN A 292 4.77 -6.33 -23.71
CA ASN A 292 3.56 -6.13 -24.53
C ASN A 292 2.42 -7.05 -24.06
N VAL A 293 2.77 -8.28 -23.66
CA VAL A 293 1.83 -9.23 -23.05
C VAL A 293 1.31 -8.69 -21.72
N LEU A 294 2.20 -8.20 -20.83
CA LEU A 294 1.81 -7.61 -19.56
C LEU A 294 0.87 -6.41 -19.75
N LEU A 295 1.22 -5.48 -20.63
CA LEU A 295 0.39 -4.31 -20.94
C LEU A 295 -0.99 -4.72 -21.49
N SER A 296 -1.03 -5.73 -22.35
CA SER A 296 -2.28 -6.26 -22.90
C SER A 296 -3.16 -6.90 -21.83
N LEU A 297 -2.57 -7.64 -20.88
CA LEU A 297 -3.28 -8.23 -19.74
C LEU A 297 -3.82 -7.16 -18.80
N VAL A 298 -3.00 -6.15 -18.46
CA VAL A 298 -3.42 -5.03 -17.60
C VAL A 298 -4.56 -4.23 -18.26
N ARG A 299 -4.46 -3.97 -19.57
CA ARG A 299 -5.53 -3.32 -20.33
C ARG A 299 -6.82 -4.13 -20.27
N PHE A 300 -6.74 -5.44 -20.52
CA PHE A 300 -7.91 -6.33 -20.47
C PHE A 300 -8.62 -6.25 -19.11
N VAL A 301 -7.88 -6.28 -18.00
CA VAL A 301 -8.45 -6.14 -16.65
C VAL A 301 -9.07 -4.74 -16.43
N ALA A 302 -8.41 -3.68 -16.90
CA ALA A 302 -8.94 -2.32 -16.81
C ALA A 302 -10.25 -2.17 -17.60
N GLU A 303 -10.36 -2.81 -18.77
CA GLU A 303 -11.54 -2.80 -19.63
C GLU A 303 -12.73 -3.48 -18.96
N GLN A 304 -12.52 -4.66 -18.35
CA GLN A 304 -13.57 -5.33 -17.57
C GLN A 304 -14.10 -4.44 -16.43
N THR A 305 -13.23 -3.62 -15.83
CA THR A 305 -13.63 -2.68 -14.77
C THR A 305 -14.50 -1.53 -15.32
N VAL A 306 -14.20 -1.02 -16.52
CA VAL A 306 -15.00 0.02 -17.20
C VAL A 306 -16.37 -0.53 -17.62
N LEU A 307 -16.41 -1.75 -18.16
CA LEU A 307 -17.64 -2.41 -18.57
C LEU A 307 -18.58 -2.65 -17.37
N LEU A 308 -18.03 -3.10 -16.24
CA LEU A 308 -18.79 -3.22 -14.99
C LEU A 308 -19.39 -1.88 -14.55
N TYR A 309 -18.60 -0.80 -14.60
CA TYR A 309 -19.09 0.54 -14.22
C TYR A 309 -20.23 1.04 -15.13
N ASN A 310 -20.17 0.76 -16.44
CA ASN A 310 -21.23 1.13 -17.37
C ASN A 310 -22.49 0.28 -17.21
N TYR A 311 -22.40 -0.93 -16.67
CA TYR A 311 -23.55 -1.79 -16.37
C TYR A 311 -24.35 -1.32 -15.14
N PHE A 312 -23.73 -0.56 -14.23
CA PHE A 312 -24.37 -0.01 -13.02
C PHE A 312 -24.90 1.42 -13.20
N LYS A 313 -24.84 2.00 -14.41
CA LYS A 313 -25.51 3.24 -14.79
C LYS A 313 -26.82 2.95 -15.48
#